data_AF-A0A3D5WHJ0-F1
#
_entry.id   AF-A0A3D5WHJ0-F1
#
_cell.length_a   1.000
_cell.length_b   1.000
_cell.length_c   1.000
_cell.angle_alpha   90.00
_cell.angle_beta   90.00
_cell.angle_gamma   90.00
#
_symmetry.space_group_name_H-M   'P 1'
#
loop_
_entity.id
_entity.type
_entity.pdbx_description
1 polymer ?
#
loop_
_entity_poly.entity_id
_entity_poly.type
_entity_poly.pdbx_seq_one_letter_code
_entity_poly.pdbx_strand_id
1 'polypeptide(L)'
;RDFPGDPVEEVLVHDFEVIKNDPEVHVVVETMGGLHPAYEFVKASLEAGKSVCTSNKALVADFGPELIQIAKDHNVSFLFEASVGGGIPIIRPLQSSLNPDEILEISG
;
A
#
# COMPACT_ATOMS: atom_id res chain seq x y z
N ARG A 1 -13.95 -3.95 -15.22
CA ARG A 1 -13.87 -4.41 -16.63
C ARG A 1 -13.65 -5.91 -16.56
N ASP A 2 -14.33 -6.69 -17.40
CA ASP A 2 -14.38 -8.17 -17.24
C ASP A 2 -13.36 -8.94 -18.11
N PHE A 3 -12.54 -8.25 -18.90
CA PHE A 3 -11.41 -8.81 -19.69
C PHE A 3 -11.67 -10.21 -20.31
N PRO A 4 -12.72 -10.38 -21.12
CA PRO A 4 -13.10 -11.70 -21.64
C PRO A 4 -11.99 -12.31 -22.51
N GLY A 5 -11.60 -13.55 -22.19
CA GLY A 5 -10.55 -14.30 -22.86
C GLY A 5 -9.12 -14.00 -22.38
N ASP A 6 -8.94 -13.14 -21.38
CA ASP A 6 -7.66 -12.88 -20.73
C ASP A 6 -7.43 -13.86 -19.56
N PRO A 7 -6.21 -14.38 -19.33
CA PRO A 7 -5.92 -15.20 -18.16
C PRO A 7 -6.34 -14.59 -16.80
N VAL A 8 -6.47 -13.27 -16.70
CA VAL A 8 -6.93 -12.62 -15.47
C VAL A 8 -8.44 -12.73 -15.23
N GLU A 9 -9.24 -13.12 -16.23
CA GLU A 9 -10.70 -13.24 -16.12
C GLU A 9 -11.11 -14.17 -14.97
N GLU A 10 -10.39 -15.28 -14.77
CA GLU A 10 -10.70 -16.29 -13.73
C GLU A 10 -10.42 -15.80 -12.30
N VAL A 11 -9.55 -14.80 -12.14
CA VAL A 11 -9.13 -14.27 -10.84
C VAL A 11 -9.66 -12.86 -10.58
N LEU A 12 -10.42 -12.30 -11.52
CA LEU A 12 -10.99 -10.97 -11.40
C LEU A 12 -12.20 -11.00 -10.47
N VAL A 13 -12.16 -10.18 -9.43
CA VAL A 13 -13.27 -9.99 -8.50
C VAL A 13 -13.73 -8.54 -8.50
N HIS A 14 -15.04 -8.33 -8.37
CA HIS A 14 -15.65 -6.99 -8.26
C HIS A 14 -16.02 -6.62 -6.83
N ASP A 15 -15.97 -7.59 -5.91
CA ASP A 15 -16.21 -7.40 -4.49
C ASP A 15 -14.89 -7.53 -3.72
N PHE A 16 -14.46 -6.45 -3.09
CA PHE A 16 -13.25 -6.40 -2.28
C PHE A 16 -13.33 -7.31 -1.05
N GLU A 17 -14.54 -7.61 -0.54
CA GLU A 17 -14.70 -8.53 0.60
C GLU A 17 -14.18 -9.94 0.28
N VAL A 18 -14.12 -10.33 -1.01
CA VAL A 18 -13.48 -11.59 -1.42
C VAL A 18 -11.99 -11.57 -1.06
N ILE A 19 -11.27 -10.51 -1.44
CA ILE A 19 -9.83 -10.37 -1.17
C ILE A 19 -9.56 -10.26 0.33
N LYS A 20 -10.37 -9.45 1.03
CA LYS A 20 -10.22 -9.21 2.47
C LYS A 20 -10.42 -10.47 3.30
N ASN A 21 -11.38 -11.32 2.95
CA ASN A 21 -11.72 -12.52 3.71
C ASN A 21 -10.98 -13.79 3.24
N ASP A 22 -10.27 -13.72 2.10
CA ASP A 22 -9.45 -14.82 1.60
C ASP A 22 -8.21 -15.05 2.50
N PRO A 23 -8.08 -16.20 3.19
CA PRO A 23 -6.94 -16.48 4.05
C PRO A 23 -5.64 -16.73 3.28
N GLU A 24 -5.68 -17.00 1.97
CA GLU A 24 -4.49 -17.20 1.14
C GLU A 24 -3.83 -15.87 0.74
N VAL A 25 -4.57 -14.76 0.79
CA VAL A 25 -4.05 -13.42 0.49
C VAL A 25 -3.33 -12.85 1.69
N HIS A 26 -2.00 -12.74 1.61
CA HIS A 26 -1.17 -12.17 2.67
C HIS A 26 -0.77 -10.70 2.42
N VAL A 27 -0.75 -10.31 1.14
CA VAL A 27 -0.27 -9.00 0.69
C VAL A 27 -1.27 -8.43 -0.32
N VAL A 28 -1.62 -7.16 -0.16
CA VAL A 28 -2.47 -6.40 -1.08
C VAL A 28 -1.65 -5.27 -1.70
N VAL A 29 -1.75 -5.14 -3.02
CA VAL A 29 -1.11 -4.06 -3.79
C VAL A 29 -2.18 -3.07 -4.21
N GLU A 30 -2.09 -1.84 -3.72
CA GLU A 30 -3.03 -0.77 -4.02
C GLU A 30 -2.46 0.21 -5.04
N THR A 31 -3.11 0.27 -6.21
CA THR A 31 -2.72 1.16 -7.31
C THR A 31 -3.91 1.94 -7.85
N MET A 32 -4.93 2.17 -7.02
CA MET A 32 -6.08 2.98 -7.39
C MET A 32 -5.71 4.46 -7.41
N GLY A 33 -6.45 5.23 -8.19
CA GLY A 33 -6.36 6.69 -8.18
C GLY A 33 -7.37 7.30 -7.21
N GLY A 34 -7.00 8.41 -6.58
CA GLY A 34 -7.86 9.14 -5.64
C GLY A 34 -7.80 8.60 -4.21
N LEU A 35 -8.54 9.21 -3.30
CA LEU A 35 -8.52 8.85 -1.87
C LEU A 35 -9.54 7.76 -1.54
N HIS A 36 -10.73 7.87 -2.13
CA HIS A 36 -11.85 6.95 -1.89
C HIS A 36 -12.16 6.20 -3.20
N PRO A 37 -12.34 4.87 -3.17
CA PRO A 37 -12.41 3.98 -1.99
C PRO A 37 -11.04 3.43 -1.52
N ALA A 38 -9.93 4.02 -1.96
CA ALA A 38 -8.59 3.47 -1.71
C ALA A 38 -8.26 3.37 -0.22
N TYR A 39 -8.54 4.43 0.54
CA TYR A 39 -8.34 4.47 1.98
C TYR A 39 -9.11 3.35 2.70
N GLU A 40 -10.39 3.16 2.37
CA GLU A 40 -11.24 2.15 2.99
C GLU A 40 -10.70 0.74 2.74
N PHE A 41 -10.26 0.45 1.52
CA PHE A 41 -9.74 -0.89 1.18
C PHE A 41 -8.38 -1.15 1.81
N VAL A 42 -7.49 -0.15 1.85
CA VAL A 42 -6.19 -0.28 2.50
C VAL A 42 -6.37 -0.50 4.00
N LYS A 43 -7.19 0.34 4.64
CA LYS A 43 -7.49 0.21 6.07
C LYS A 43 -8.07 -1.16 6.40
N ALA A 44 -9.09 -1.59 5.68
CA ALA A 44 -9.72 -2.89 5.89
C ALA A 44 -8.75 -4.07 5.63
N SER A 45 -7.82 -3.93 4.69
CA SER A 45 -6.77 -4.94 4.45
C SER A 45 -5.82 -5.07 5.65
N LEU A 46 -5.34 -3.93 6.17
CA LEU A 46 -4.44 -3.89 7.32
C LEU A 46 -5.13 -4.45 8.57
N GLU A 47 -6.38 -4.04 8.82
CA GLU A 47 -7.19 -4.54 9.94
C GLU A 47 -7.45 -6.05 9.83
N ALA A 48 -7.57 -6.59 8.61
CA ALA A 48 -7.68 -8.02 8.34
C ALA A 48 -6.35 -8.78 8.48
N GLY A 49 -5.26 -8.13 8.90
CA GLY A 49 -3.96 -8.77 9.07
C GLY A 49 -3.20 -9.00 7.76
N LYS A 50 -3.53 -8.24 6.70
CA LYS A 50 -2.81 -8.29 5.42
C LYS A 50 -1.86 -7.12 5.31
N SER A 51 -0.65 -7.37 4.81
CA SER A 51 0.27 -6.26 4.52
C SER A 51 -0.15 -5.54 3.23
N VAL A 52 0.09 -4.24 3.15
CA VAL A 52 -0.29 -3.44 1.99
C VAL A 52 0.91 -2.70 1.42
N CYS A 53 1.02 -2.64 0.09
CA CYS A 53 1.87 -1.66 -0.57
C CYS A 53 1.08 -0.78 -1.53
N THR A 54 1.45 0.50 -1.65
CA THR A 54 0.73 1.49 -2.45
C THR A 54 1.66 2.36 -3.30
N SER A 55 1.18 2.80 -4.46
CA SER A 55 1.78 3.87 -5.27
C SER A 55 1.04 5.21 -5.14
N ASN A 56 0.01 5.29 -4.29
CA ASN A 56 -0.91 6.41 -4.21
C ASN A 56 -0.38 7.51 -3.29
N LYS A 57 0.27 8.50 -3.89
CA LYS A 57 0.85 9.66 -3.17
C LYS A 57 -0.17 10.48 -2.37
N ALA A 58 -1.41 10.60 -2.85
CA ALA A 58 -2.44 11.39 -2.17
C ALA A 58 -2.89 10.67 -0.90
N LEU A 59 -3.12 9.36 -0.99
CA LEU A 59 -3.44 8.51 0.17
C LEU A 59 -2.35 8.59 1.24
N VAL A 60 -1.09 8.49 0.84
CA VAL A 60 0.05 8.52 1.76
C VAL A 60 0.20 9.91 2.41
N ALA A 61 -0.01 10.98 1.65
CA ALA A 61 0.06 12.34 2.18
C ALA A 61 -1.03 12.63 3.22
N ASP A 62 -2.26 12.18 2.99
CA ASP A 62 -3.40 12.52 3.82
C ASP A 62 -3.59 11.53 4.99
N PHE A 63 -3.34 10.24 4.78
CA PHE A 63 -3.65 9.17 5.73
C PHE A 63 -2.45 8.29 6.12
N GLY A 64 -1.26 8.56 5.58
CA GLY A 64 -0.06 7.75 5.83
C GLY A 64 0.22 7.47 7.32
N PRO A 65 0.22 8.48 8.21
CA PRO A 65 0.47 8.26 9.64
C PRO A 65 -0.53 7.32 10.31
N GLU A 66 -1.82 7.43 9.97
CA GLU A 66 -2.87 6.53 10.50
C GLU A 66 -2.64 5.11 10.00
N LEU A 67 -2.44 4.92 8.70
CA LEU A 67 -2.26 3.60 8.09
C LEU A 67 -1.01 2.89 8.60
N ILE A 68 0.09 3.63 8.83
CA ILE A 68 1.30 3.10 9.46
C ILE A 68 1.01 2.64 10.89
N GLN A 69 0.19 3.37 11.65
CA GLN A 69 -0.15 2.99 13.01
C GLN A 69 -1.02 1.72 13.04
N ILE A 70 -2.05 1.65 12.19
CA ILE A 70 -2.90 0.45 12.05
C ILE A 70 -2.05 -0.76 11.66
N ALA A 71 -1.12 -0.59 10.71
CA ALA A 71 -0.21 -1.66 10.32
C ALA A 71 0.61 -2.19 11.49
N LYS A 72 1.14 -1.30 12.35
CA LYS A 72 1.85 -1.69 13.57
C LYS A 72 0.95 -2.42 14.56
N ASP A 73 -0.25 -1.91 14.80
CA ASP A 73 -1.19 -2.48 15.76
C ASP A 73 -1.63 -3.90 15.38
N HIS A 74 -1.70 -4.18 14.07
CA HIS A 74 -2.05 -5.49 13.52
C HIS A 74 -0.82 -6.36 13.16
N ASN A 75 0.40 -5.90 13.47
CA ASN A 75 1.66 -6.59 13.16
C ASN A 75 1.84 -6.95 11.66
N VAL A 76 1.50 -5.99 10.79
CA VAL A 76 1.64 -6.08 9.33
C VAL A 76 2.43 -4.90 8.78
N SER A 77 2.78 -4.94 7.49
CA SER A 77 3.54 -3.88 6.83
C SER A 77 2.65 -2.97 5.99
N PHE A 78 2.93 -1.67 6.02
CA PHE A 78 2.42 -0.68 5.06
C PHE A 78 3.59 -0.02 4.34
N LEU A 79 3.73 -0.27 3.04
CA LEU A 79 4.87 0.19 2.22
C LEU A 79 4.41 1.13 1.11
N PHE A 80 5.15 2.21 0.87
CA PHE A 80 4.74 3.25 -0.08
C PHE A 80 5.90 3.79 -0.94
N GLU A 81 6.92 2.96 -1.20
CA GLU A 81 8.08 3.35 -2.00
C GLU A 81 7.68 3.95 -3.36
N ALA A 82 6.74 3.29 -4.06
CA ALA A 82 6.31 3.70 -5.39
C ALA A 82 5.58 5.06 -5.43
N SER A 83 5.19 5.62 -4.27
CA SER A 83 4.55 6.93 -4.22
C SER A 83 5.56 8.09 -4.32
N VAL A 84 6.86 7.84 -4.18
CA VAL A 84 7.93 8.86 -4.21
C VAL A 84 9.06 8.41 -5.14
N GLY A 85 9.39 9.22 -6.15
CA GLY A 85 10.51 8.89 -7.07
C GLY A 85 10.26 7.69 -8.01
N GLY A 86 9.04 7.17 -8.07
CA GLY A 86 8.66 6.10 -8.98
C GLY A 86 9.40 4.79 -8.68
N GLY A 87 10.30 4.39 -9.57
CA GLY A 87 11.13 3.19 -9.39
C GLY A 87 12.44 3.43 -8.63
N ILE A 88 12.75 4.69 -8.28
CA ILE A 88 13.98 5.04 -7.55
C ILE A 88 13.74 4.75 -6.06
N PRO A 89 14.56 3.89 -5.42
CA PRO A 89 14.41 3.64 -4.00
C PRO A 89 14.88 4.87 -3.20
N ILE A 90 13.94 5.59 -2.59
CA ILE A 90 14.18 6.78 -1.77
C ILE A 90 13.76 6.52 -0.32
N ILE A 91 12.56 5.97 -0.10
CA ILE A 91 12.01 5.75 1.24
C ILE A 91 12.83 4.72 2.01
N ARG A 92 13.14 3.57 1.41
CA ARG A 92 13.91 2.52 2.08
C ARG A 92 15.32 2.99 2.50
N PRO A 93 16.13 3.64 1.64
CA PRO A 93 17.42 4.18 2.08
C PRO A 93 17.30 5.18 3.24
N LEU A 94 16.31 6.08 3.20
CA LEU A 94 16.06 7.04 4.29
C LEU A 94 15.72 6.34 5.62
N GLN A 95 14.99 5.22 5.57
CA GLN A 95 14.55 4.48 6.76
C GLN A 95 15.53 3.44 7.29
N SER A 96 16.57 3.07 6.55
CA SER A 96 17.45 1.95 6.92
C SER A 96 18.92 2.31 6.81
N SER A 97 19.36 2.72 5.64
CA SER A 97 20.77 3.03 5.35
C SER A 97 21.23 4.32 6.02
N LEU A 98 20.37 5.34 6.05
CA LEU A 98 20.68 6.68 6.57
C LEU A 98 20.20 6.90 8.02
N ASN A 99 19.72 5.86 8.69
CA ASN A 99 19.34 5.93 10.10
C ASN A 99 20.43 6.48 11.05
N PRO A 100 21.74 6.22 10.85
CA PRO A 100 22.76 6.77 11.74
C PRO A 100 23.13 8.23 11.41
N ASP A 101 22.70 8.76 10.26
CA ASP A 101 23.06 10.09 9.78
C ASP A 101 21.96 11.12 10.09
N GLU A 102 22.36 12.38 10.30
CA GLU A 102 21.42 13.50 10.39
C GLU A 102 21.19 14.09 9.00
N ILE A 103 19.96 13.97 8.49
CA ILE A 103 19.58 14.51 7.19
C ILE A 103 19.26 16.00 7.35
N LEU A 104 20.12 16.85 6.80
CA LEU A 104 19.97 18.31 6.87
C LEU A 104 19.01 18.87 5.82
N GLU A 105 19.00 18.30 4.62
CA GLU A 105 18.19 18.78 3.49
C GLU A 105 17.93 17.63 2.50
N ILE A 106 16.74 17.65 1.89
CA ILE A 106 16.38 16.79 0.75
C ILE A 106 15.83 17.71 -0.35
N SER A 107 16.46 17.69 -1.51
CA SER A 107 16.13 18.56 -2.65
C SER A 107 16.14 17.74 -3.95
N GLY A 108 15.16 17.97 -4.84
CA GLY A 108 14.95 17.22 -6.08
C GLY A 108 13.83 17.76 -6.94
#